data_AF-A0A6G0HLZ8-F1
#
_entry.id   AF-A0A6G0HLZ8-F1
#
_cell.length_a   1.000
_cell.length_b   1.000
_cell.length_c   1.000
_cell.angle_alpha   90.00
_cell.angle_beta   90.00
_cell.angle_gamma   90.00
#
_symmetry.space_group_name_H-M   'P 1'
#
loop_
_entity.id
_entity.type
_entity.pdbx_description
1 polymer ?
#
loop_
_entity_poly.entity_id
_entity_poly.type
_entity_poly.pdbx_seq_one_letter_code
_entity_poly.pdbx_strand_id
1 'polypeptide(L)'
;MFRKVPESSGLLLGSMPGFAAPPRKEQHFARNDQKEQTRATGRPARAPRETGPLLQVRDTALVSYLAKKNKNVRLLSTLHTRTVDVVGRWQRADNKPAVILEYNSNKGGVDNLDKVVATYSCRRMTARWPLAVFHNILDVSSYNAFVIWRELNPDWLPGKRNKRRVFLEQLGKAVVALLIEWRTHLLRAEVAPVNPPIPASKRKRCQVCPSKKDCKMYNICRGCEKYICRGCVLLYSPSSSLEHGSV
;
A
#
# COMPACT_ATOMS: atom_id res chain seq x y z
N MET A 1 14.48 50.21 -43.95
CA MET A 1 15.72 49.42 -43.80
C MET A 1 15.50 48.33 -42.77
N PHE A 2 15.12 47.14 -43.25
CA PHE A 2 15.00 45.93 -42.44
C PHE A 2 16.40 45.33 -42.23
N ARG A 3 16.81 45.11 -40.97
CA ARG A 3 17.95 44.24 -40.67
C ARG A 3 17.43 42.91 -40.12
N LYS A 4 17.66 41.87 -40.93
CA LYS A 4 17.53 40.45 -40.59
C LYS A 4 18.36 40.11 -39.35
N VAL A 5 17.78 39.32 -38.45
CA VAL A 5 18.51 38.50 -37.46
C VAL A 5 18.24 37.04 -37.85
N PRO A 6 19.26 36.15 -37.85
CA PRO A 6 19.17 34.85 -38.48
C PRO A 6 18.54 33.79 -37.57
N GLU A 7 17.84 32.86 -38.22
CA GLU A 7 17.40 31.58 -37.67
C GLU A 7 18.58 30.61 -37.44
N SER A 8 18.27 29.59 -36.63
CA SER A 8 18.91 28.28 -36.48
C SER A 8 19.87 28.12 -35.30
N SER A 9 19.42 27.36 -34.30
CA SER A 9 20.13 26.21 -33.72
C SER A 9 19.22 25.57 -32.66
N GLY A 10 18.82 24.32 -32.91
CA GLY A 10 17.80 23.60 -32.16
C GLY A 10 18.14 23.39 -30.68
N LEU A 11 17.15 23.65 -29.83
CA LEU A 11 17.12 23.12 -28.48
C LEU A 11 16.49 21.72 -28.54
N LEU A 12 17.36 20.73 -28.41
CA LEU A 12 17.02 19.35 -28.10
C LEU A 12 16.07 19.33 -26.88
N LEU A 13 14.84 18.87 -27.09
CA LEU A 13 13.97 18.43 -25.99
C LEU A 13 14.68 17.29 -25.26
N GLY A 14 15.30 17.60 -24.13
CA GLY A 14 15.76 16.60 -23.18
C GLY A 14 14.56 15.78 -22.68
N SER A 15 14.57 14.49 -22.99
CA SER A 15 13.65 13.49 -22.44
C SER A 15 13.62 13.57 -20.92
N MET A 16 12.47 14.00 -20.37
CA MET A 16 12.12 13.77 -18.98
C MET A 16 11.99 12.26 -18.73
N PRO A 17 12.59 11.71 -17.66
CA PRO A 17 12.48 10.30 -17.34
C PRO A 17 11.03 9.94 -16.98
N GLY A 18 10.63 8.75 -17.44
CA GLY A 18 9.25 8.28 -17.49
C GLY A 18 8.49 8.44 -16.18
N PHE A 19 7.42 9.24 -16.23
CA PHE A 19 6.27 9.07 -15.36
C PHE A 19 5.70 7.68 -15.60
N ALA A 20 6.00 6.74 -14.71
CA ALA A 20 5.32 5.45 -14.69
C ALA A 20 3.82 5.72 -14.60
N ALA A 21 3.07 5.19 -15.57
CA ALA A 21 1.62 5.32 -15.61
C ALA A 21 1.02 4.78 -14.28
N PRO A 22 0.07 5.51 -13.66
CA PRO A 22 -0.53 5.06 -12.42
C PRO A 22 -1.18 3.69 -12.60
N PRO A 23 -1.12 2.79 -11.60
CA PRO A 23 -1.71 1.45 -11.67
C PRO A 23 -3.17 1.52 -12.11
N ARG A 24 -3.62 0.53 -12.89
CA ARG A 24 -4.95 0.45 -13.54
C ARG A 24 -6.14 0.82 -12.63
N LYS A 25 -6.01 0.61 -11.31
CA LYS A 25 -7.02 0.95 -10.30
C LYS A 25 -7.14 2.47 -10.02
N GLU A 26 -6.03 3.21 -10.05
CA GLU A 26 -6.01 4.68 -9.88
C GLU A 26 -6.55 5.40 -11.13
N GLN A 27 -6.33 4.85 -12.32
CA GLN A 27 -6.95 5.35 -13.56
C GLN A 27 -8.48 5.15 -13.55
N HIS A 28 -8.96 4.04 -12.98
CA HIS A 28 -10.38 3.82 -12.73
C HIS A 28 -10.95 4.79 -11.69
N PHE A 29 -10.17 5.18 -10.68
CA PHE A 29 -10.55 6.14 -9.65
C PHE A 29 -10.78 7.53 -10.25
N ALA A 30 -9.82 8.08 -11.00
CA ALA A 30 -9.96 9.39 -11.64
C ALA A 30 -11.09 9.44 -12.68
N ARG A 31 -11.30 8.34 -13.42
CA ARG A 31 -12.35 8.24 -14.45
C ARG A 31 -13.75 8.13 -13.83
N ASN A 32 -13.90 7.49 -12.66
CA ASN A 32 -15.18 7.40 -11.96
C ASN A 32 -15.53 8.70 -11.22
N ASP A 33 -14.56 9.38 -10.60
CA ASP A 33 -14.76 10.70 -9.99
C ASP A 33 -15.20 11.74 -11.04
N GLN A 34 -14.54 11.77 -12.20
CA GLN A 34 -14.98 12.61 -13.32
C GLN A 34 -16.37 12.21 -13.85
N LYS A 35 -16.74 10.93 -13.84
CA LYS A 35 -18.08 10.45 -14.22
C LYS A 35 -19.16 10.78 -13.18
N GLU A 36 -18.81 10.85 -11.90
CA GLU A 36 -19.72 11.28 -10.82
C GLU A 36 -19.88 12.81 -10.81
N GLN A 37 -18.80 13.56 -11.10
CA GLN A 37 -18.82 15.02 -11.19
C GLN A 37 -19.51 15.55 -12.47
N THR A 38 -19.28 14.93 -13.64
CA THR A 38 -19.99 15.28 -14.90
C THR A 38 -21.46 14.86 -14.88
N ARG A 39 -21.86 13.95 -13.98
CA ARG A 39 -23.27 13.59 -13.76
C ARG A 39 -24.00 14.60 -12.86
N ALA A 40 -23.26 15.43 -12.11
CA ALA A 40 -23.80 16.47 -11.24
C ALA A 40 -24.04 17.80 -11.97
N THR A 41 -23.36 18.05 -13.10
CA THR A 41 -23.49 19.30 -13.87
C THR A 41 -24.05 19.03 -15.26
N GLY A 42 -25.36 19.28 -15.45
CA GLY A 42 -25.97 19.34 -16.77
C GLY A 42 -27.05 18.30 -17.05
N ARG A 43 -28.22 18.47 -16.44
CA ARG A 43 -29.49 18.12 -17.10
C ARG A 43 -30.52 19.21 -16.82
N PRO A 44 -31.23 19.72 -17.84
CA PRO A 44 -32.25 20.74 -17.64
C PRO A 44 -33.41 20.18 -16.82
N ALA A 45 -34.07 21.09 -16.07
CA ALA A 45 -35.21 20.79 -15.22
C ALA A 45 -36.34 20.12 -16.04
N ARG A 46 -36.64 18.86 -15.70
CA ARG A 46 -37.85 18.18 -16.18
C ARG A 46 -39.04 18.56 -15.30
N ALA A 47 -40.20 18.66 -15.95
CA ALA A 47 -41.54 18.93 -15.44
C ALA A 47 -41.86 18.33 -14.04
N PRO A 48 -42.88 18.88 -13.33
CA PRO A 48 -43.17 18.55 -11.94
C PRO A 48 -43.20 17.03 -11.71
N ARG A 49 -42.35 16.56 -10.80
CA ARG A 49 -42.25 15.13 -10.47
C ARG A 49 -43.29 14.85 -9.41
N GLU A 50 -44.37 14.18 -9.78
CA GLU A 50 -45.49 13.89 -8.89
C GLU A 50 -45.03 13.18 -7.62
N THR A 51 -45.34 13.78 -6.48
CA THR A 51 -45.08 13.23 -5.15
C THR A 51 -46.23 12.33 -4.77
N GLY A 52 -45.95 11.10 -4.35
CA GLY A 52 -46.97 10.21 -3.80
C GLY A 52 -47.45 10.69 -2.43
N PRO A 53 -48.48 10.04 -1.84
CA PRO A 53 -49.00 10.43 -0.54
C PRO A 53 -47.90 10.34 0.54
N LEU A 54 -47.81 11.40 1.36
CA LEU A 54 -47.04 11.40 2.60
C LEU A 54 -47.92 10.76 3.67
N LEU A 55 -47.49 9.64 4.23
CA LEU A 55 -48.17 9.00 5.35
C LEU A 55 -47.38 9.28 6.63
N GLN A 56 -48.02 9.95 7.59
CA GLN A 56 -47.46 10.19 8.91
C GLN A 56 -48.18 9.29 9.91
N VAL A 57 -47.42 8.47 10.64
CA VAL A 57 -47.94 7.61 11.71
C VAL A 57 -47.12 7.88 12.97
N ARG A 58 -47.76 8.49 13.98
CA ARG A 58 -47.14 8.88 15.26
C ARG A 58 -45.86 9.70 15.03
N ASP A 59 -44.71 9.12 15.37
CA ASP A 59 -43.37 9.72 15.33
C ASP A 59 -42.57 9.34 14.07
N THR A 60 -43.22 8.80 13.05
CA THR A 60 -42.58 8.37 11.81
C THR A 60 -43.25 8.97 10.58
N ALA A 61 -42.42 9.34 9.60
CA ALA A 61 -42.86 9.80 8.29
C ALA A 61 -42.43 8.79 7.22
N LEU A 62 -43.41 8.30 6.46
CA LEU A 62 -43.19 7.48 5.27
C LEU A 62 -43.38 8.36 4.02
N VAL A 63 -42.28 8.55 3.29
CA VAL A 63 -42.23 9.36 2.06
C VAL A 63 -42.22 8.45 0.84
N SER A 64 -43.13 8.70 -0.10
CA SER A 64 -43.18 8.03 -1.41
C SER A 64 -42.89 9.04 -2.52
N TYR A 65 -41.79 8.86 -3.25
CA TYR A 65 -41.32 9.76 -4.29
C TYR A 65 -41.06 9.04 -5.62
N LEU A 66 -41.69 9.52 -6.69
CA LEU A 66 -41.48 8.98 -8.04
C LEU A 66 -40.25 9.63 -8.70
N ALA A 67 -39.10 8.97 -8.57
CA ALA A 67 -37.86 9.46 -9.19
C ALA A 67 -37.87 9.36 -10.72
N LYS A 68 -38.57 8.36 -11.28
CA LYS A 68 -38.81 8.15 -12.71
C LYS A 68 -40.21 7.54 -12.90
N LYS A 69 -40.76 7.60 -14.11
CA LYS A 69 -42.00 6.89 -14.46
C LYS A 69 -41.89 5.42 -14.03
N ASN A 70 -42.87 4.96 -13.24
CA ASN A 70 -42.94 3.61 -12.68
C ASN A 70 -41.75 3.20 -11.77
N LYS A 71 -40.97 4.15 -11.24
CA LYS A 71 -39.91 3.87 -10.26
C LYS A 71 -40.12 4.73 -9.02
N ASN A 72 -40.75 4.12 -8.04
CA ASN A 72 -41.04 4.74 -6.76
C ASN A 72 -39.89 4.49 -5.76
N VAL A 73 -39.50 5.54 -5.04
CA VAL A 73 -38.56 5.51 -3.93
C VAL A 73 -39.36 5.71 -2.65
N ARG A 74 -39.27 4.75 -1.74
CA ARG A 74 -39.93 4.81 -0.44
C ARG A 74 -38.87 4.96 0.64
N LEU A 75 -39.02 5.94 1.51
CA LEU A 75 -38.15 6.16 2.66
C LEU A 75 -38.99 6.32 3.92
N LEU A 76 -38.56 5.66 4.98
CA LEU A 76 -39.10 5.82 6.32
C LEU A 76 -38.10 6.64 7.15
N SER A 77 -38.59 7.65 7.86
CA SER A 77 -37.75 8.48 8.74
C SER A 77 -38.47 8.76 10.05
N THR A 78 -37.73 8.62 11.16
CA THR A 78 -38.13 9.09 12.50
C THR A 78 -37.70 10.54 12.75
N LEU A 79 -36.71 11.03 12.02
CA LEU A 79 -36.15 12.38 12.17
C LEU A 79 -37.05 13.47 11.55
N HIS A 80 -37.73 13.12 10.44
CA HIS A 80 -38.56 14.06 9.68
C HIS A 80 -40.03 13.90 10.05
N THR A 81 -40.34 14.00 11.33
CA THR A 81 -41.68 13.72 11.86
C THR A 81 -42.71 14.73 11.40
N ARG A 82 -42.33 15.99 11.12
CA ARG A 82 -43.27 17.03 10.69
C ARG A 82 -43.29 17.15 9.17
N THR A 83 -44.49 17.32 8.62
CA THR A 83 -44.71 17.55 7.18
C THR A 83 -43.94 18.76 6.66
N VAL A 84 -43.72 19.79 7.47
CA VAL A 84 -42.91 20.98 7.13
C VAL A 84 -41.43 20.64 6.93
N ASP A 85 -40.87 19.65 7.63
CA ASP A 85 -39.47 19.24 7.44
C ASP A 85 -39.29 18.45 6.15
N VAL A 86 -40.35 17.75 5.75
CA VAL A 86 -40.41 17.04 4.48
C VAL A 86 -40.60 18.03 3.34
N VAL A 87 -41.57 18.97 3.45
CA VAL A 87 -42.09 19.88 2.40
C VAL A 87 -41.32 21.21 2.29
N GLY A 88 -40.91 21.82 3.39
CA GLY A 88 -40.24 23.14 3.43
C GLY A 88 -38.88 23.18 2.74
N ARG A 89 -38.26 22.02 2.49
CA ARG A 89 -37.02 21.87 1.72
C ARG A 89 -37.24 21.46 0.25
N TRP A 90 -38.49 21.41 -0.24
CA TRP A 90 -38.80 21.16 -1.66
C TRP A 90 -38.49 22.35 -2.57
N GLN A 91 -38.20 23.53 -2.00
CA GLN A 91 -37.91 24.76 -2.74
C GLN A 91 -36.57 24.77 -3.49
N ARG A 92 -35.78 23.68 -3.44
CA ARG A 92 -34.63 23.52 -4.33
C ARG A 92 -35.14 23.18 -5.74
N ALA A 93 -34.49 23.74 -6.77
CA ALA A 93 -34.82 23.54 -8.19
C ALA A 93 -34.98 22.06 -8.64
N ASP A 94 -34.48 21.13 -7.84
CA ASP A 94 -34.49 19.69 -8.05
C ASP A 94 -35.81 18.98 -7.70
N ASN A 95 -36.74 19.61 -6.97
CA ASN A 95 -37.99 19.02 -6.49
C ASN A 95 -37.81 17.66 -5.78
N LYS A 96 -36.69 17.46 -5.07
CA LYS A 96 -36.42 16.24 -4.30
C LYS A 96 -36.84 16.45 -2.84
N PRO A 97 -37.57 15.51 -2.22
CA PRO A 97 -37.87 15.58 -0.80
C PRO A 97 -36.60 15.68 0.05
N ALA A 98 -36.65 16.46 1.13
CA ALA A 98 -35.51 16.62 2.03
C ALA A 98 -34.99 15.32 2.62
N VAL A 99 -35.92 14.42 2.99
CA VAL A 99 -35.62 13.08 3.51
C VAL A 99 -34.72 12.30 2.54
N ILE A 100 -34.92 12.46 1.24
CA ILE A 100 -34.10 11.81 0.21
C ILE A 100 -32.70 12.44 0.14
N LEU A 101 -32.60 13.77 0.28
CA LEU A 101 -31.31 14.45 0.24
C LEU A 101 -30.43 14.03 1.43
N GLU A 102 -31.02 14.00 2.63
CA GLU A 102 -30.32 13.61 3.85
C GLU A 102 -29.96 12.12 3.86
N TYR A 103 -30.88 11.25 3.43
CA TYR A 103 -30.54 9.84 3.23
C TYR A 103 -29.36 9.68 2.26
N ASN A 104 -29.34 10.43 1.15
CA ASN A 104 -28.27 10.34 0.18
C ASN A 104 -26.92 10.87 0.69
N SER A 105 -26.89 11.87 1.59
CA SER A 105 -25.64 12.35 2.19
C SER A 105 -25.03 11.33 3.16
N ASN A 106 -25.85 10.52 3.83
CA ASN A 106 -25.40 9.66 4.92
C ASN A 106 -25.26 8.18 4.52
N LYS A 107 -25.99 7.70 3.50
CA LYS A 107 -25.97 6.29 3.07
C LYS A 107 -24.60 5.80 2.57
N GLY A 108 -23.69 6.72 2.22
CA GLY A 108 -22.40 6.39 1.60
C GLY A 108 -21.33 5.89 2.57
N GLY A 109 -21.55 5.98 3.89
CA GLY A 109 -20.50 5.67 4.88
C GLY A 109 -19.90 4.26 4.73
N VAL A 110 -20.76 3.24 4.70
CA VAL A 110 -20.33 1.82 4.60
C VAL A 110 -19.73 1.51 3.23
N ASP A 111 -20.37 1.96 2.13
CA ASP A 111 -19.85 1.74 0.77
C ASP A 111 -18.49 2.42 0.57
N ASN A 112 -18.29 3.61 1.14
CA ASN A 112 -17.03 4.31 1.07
C ASN A 112 -15.95 3.59 1.88
N LEU A 113 -16.28 3.11 3.08
CA LEU A 113 -15.38 2.27 3.86
C LEU A 113 -14.98 1.01 3.08
N ASP A 114 -15.94 0.29 2.50
CA ASP A 114 -15.69 -0.93 1.72
C ASP A 114 -14.76 -0.67 0.53
N LYS A 115 -15.05 0.38 -0.26
CA LYS A 115 -14.18 0.82 -1.37
C LYS A 115 -12.75 1.12 -0.91
N VAL A 116 -12.63 1.86 0.17
CA VAL A 116 -11.34 2.27 0.72
C VAL A 116 -10.59 1.05 1.23
N VAL A 117 -11.20 0.22 2.08
CA VAL A 117 -10.64 -1.04 2.59
C VAL A 117 -10.16 -1.93 1.45
N ALA A 118 -10.97 -2.12 0.40
CA ALA A 118 -10.62 -2.94 -0.77
C ALA A 118 -9.38 -2.46 -1.54
N THR A 119 -8.98 -1.19 -1.42
CA THR A 119 -7.80 -0.64 -2.11
C THR A 119 -6.50 -1.16 -1.53
N TYR A 120 -6.44 -1.35 -0.21
CA TYR A 120 -5.27 -1.87 0.53
C TYR A 120 -5.72 -3.00 1.47
N SER A 121 -6.17 -4.11 0.89
CA SER A 121 -6.65 -5.27 1.63
C SER A 121 -5.56 -6.34 1.75
N CYS A 122 -5.45 -6.94 2.94
CA CYS A 122 -4.58 -8.08 3.24
C CYS A 122 -5.23 -9.44 2.91
N ARG A 123 -6.46 -9.45 2.38
CA ARG A 123 -7.20 -10.68 2.05
C ARG A 123 -6.43 -11.55 1.05
N ARG A 124 -6.31 -12.83 1.38
CA ARG A 124 -5.80 -13.89 0.50
C ARG A 124 -6.90 -14.88 0.17
N MET A 125 -6.76 -15.56 -0.98
CA MET A 125 -7.63 -16.68 -1.33
C MET A 125 -7.49 -17.77 -0.26
N THR A 126 -8.61 -18.19 0.31
CA THR A 126 -8.66 -19.18 1.38
C THR A 126 -9.95 -19.97 1.29
N ALA A 127 -9.89 -21.28 1.55
CA ALA A 127 -11.06 -22.13 1.71
C ALA A 127 -11.61 -22.13 3.16
N ARG A 128 -10.92 -21.46 4.10
CA ARG A 128 -11.27 -21.41 5.52
C ARG A 128 -11.98 -20.09 5.82
N TRP A 129 -13.30 -20.13 6.02
CA TRP A 129 -14.11 -18.94 6.32
C TRP A 129 -13.61 -18.13 7.55
N PRO A 130 -13.08 -18.73 8.64
CA PRO A 130 -12.61 -17.93 9.78
C PRO A 130 -11.44 -17.03 9.39
N LEU A 131 -10.56 -17.51 8.49
CA LEU A 131 -9.44 -16.72 7.99
C LEU A 131 -9.91 -15.56 7.11
N ALA A 132 -11.00 -15.74 6.36
CA ALA A 132 -11.61 -14.65 5.59
C ALA A 132 -12.16 -13.54 6.51
N VAL A 133 -12.77 -13.92 7.63
CA VAL A 133 -13.21 -12.97 8.67
C VAL A 133 -12.02 -12.28 9.33
N PHE A 134 -10.98 -13.03 9.67
CA PHE A 134 -9.75 -12.47 10.25
C PHE A 134 -9.09 -11.42 9.35
N HIS A 135 -8.97 -11.67 8.04
CA HIS A 135 -8.46 -10.67 7.11
C HIS A 135 -9.32 -9.41 7.08
N ASN A 136 -10.64 -9.54 7.16
CA ASN A 136 -11.55 -8.38 7.24
C ASN A 136 -11.31 -7.56 8.51
N ILE A 137 -11.18 -8.24 9.67
CA ILE A 137 -10.86 -7.58 10.94
C ILE A 137 -9.56 -6.78 10.81
N LEU A 138 -8.50 -7.37 10.25
CA LEU A 138 -7.23 -6.66 10.05
C LEU A 138 -7.38 -5.41 9.19
N ASP A 139 -8.11 -5.51 8.08
CA ASP A 139 -8.28 -4.40 7.15
C ASP A 139 -9.09 -3.24 7.76
N VAL A 140 -10.19 -3.56 8.45
CA VAL A 140 -11.05 -2.56 9.11
C VAL A 140 -10.35 -1.94 10.31
N SER A 141 -9.69 -2.74 11.16
CA SER A 141 -8.92 -2.24 12.30
C SER A 141 -7.79 -1.32 11.87
N SER A 142 -7.06 -1.67 10.80
CA SER A 142 -5.99 -0.82 10.27
C SER A 142 -6.52 0.52 9.73
N TYR A 143 -7.71 0.51 9.12
CA TYR A 143 -8.36 1.75 8.67
C TYR A 143 -8.82 2.61 9.85
N ASN A 144 -9.45 2.03 10.87
CA ASN A 144 -9.87 2.76 12.06
C ASN A 144 -8.68 3.38 12.80
N ALA A 145 -7.58 2.64 12.93
CA ALA A 145 -6.33 3.15 13.49
C ALA A 145 -5.78 4.34 12.67
N PHE A 146 -5.87 4.28 11.33
CA PHE A 146 -5.49 5.39 10.46
C PHE A 146 -6.36 6.63 10.67
N VAL A 147 -7.68 6.46 10.83
CA VAL A 147 -8.59 7.58 11.10
C VAL A 147 -8.21 8.25 12.42
N ILE A 148 -8.06 7.47 13.50
CA ILE A 148 -7.64 7.98 14.81
C ILE A 148 -6.29 8.69 14.72
N TRP A 149 -5.30 8.09 14.04
CA TRP A 149 -3.98 8.69 13.87
C TRP A 149 -4.02 10.07 13.20
N ARG A 150 -4.87 10.24 12.18
CA ARG A 150 -5.02 11.51 11.47
C ARG A 150 -5.68 12.59 12.32
N GLU A 151 -6.67 12.22 13.13
CA GLU A 151 -7.33 13.17 14.04
C GLU A 151 -6.38 13.63 15.13
N LEU A 152 -5.54 12.73 15.65
CA LEU A 152 -4.53 13.07 16.66
C LEU A 152 -3.32 13.83 16.10
N ASN A 153 -3.00 13.66 14.81
CA ASN A 153 -1.83 14.23 14.17
C ASN A 153 -2.19 14.93 12.84
N PRO A 154 -2.84 16.11 12.90
CA PRO A 154 -3.31 16.81 11.70
C PRO A 154 -2.15 17.24 10.77
N ASP A 155 -1.03 17.62 11.36
CA ASP A 155 0.18 18.07 10.64
C ASP A 155 1.03 16.92 10.10
N TRP A 156 0.62 15.66 10.30
CA TRP A 156 1.37 14.52 9.81
C TRP A 156 1.24 14.39 8.28
N LEU A 157 2.39 14.52 7.59
CA LEU A 157 2.54 14.52 6.13
C LEU A 157 1.65 15.59 5.44
N PRO A 158 1.91 16.90 5.65
CA PRO A 158 1.11 17.95 5.04
C PRO A 158 1.22 17.90 3.51
N GLY A 159 0.12 18.19 2.82
CA GLY A 159 0.08 18.20 1.35
C GLY A 159 0.22 16.85 0.63
N LYS A 160 0.52 15.75 1.33
CA LYS A 160 0.63 14.42 0.70
C LYS A 160 -0.73 13.74 0.52
N ARG A 161 -0.93 13.14 -0.66
CA ARG A 161 -2.16 12.37 -0.99
C ARG A 161 -2.08 10.91 -0.58
N ASN A 162 -0.88 10.36 -0.42
CA ASN A 162 -0.63 8.94 -0.14
C ASN A 162 -0.50 8.60 1.36
N LYS A 163 -1.11 9.39 2.26
CA LYS A 163 -0.97 9.25 3.73
C LYS A 163 -1.29 7.84 4.23
N ARG A 164 -2.36 7.23 3.71
CA ARG A 164 -2.78 5.88 4.13
C ARG A 164 -1.76 4.80 3.77
N ARG A 165 -1.16 4.86 2.58
CA ARG A 165 -0.12 3.91 2.18
C ARG A 165 1.07 3.98 3.13
N VAL A 166 1.52 5.20 3.43
CA VAL A 166 2.66 5.42 4.34
C VAL A 166 2.31 4.93 5.75
N PHE A 167 1.09 5.20 6.22
CA PHE A 167 0.61 4.71 7.51
C PHE A 167 0.64 3.19 7.59
N LEU A 168 0.08 2.49 6.59
CA LEU A 168 0.05 1.02 6.57
C LEU A 168 1.46 0.41 6.50
N GLU A 169 2.37 1.04 5.77
CA GLU A 169 3.77 0.62 5.72
C GLU A 169 4.46 0.74 7.09
N GLN A 170 4.25 1.87 7.77
CA GLN A 170 4.79 2.09 9.12
C GLN A 170 4.16 1.15 10.14
N LEU A 171 2.84 0.96 10.08
CA LEU A 171 2.11 0.02 10.93
C LEU A 171 2.65 -1.40 10.75
N GLY A 172 2.81 -1.86 9.50
CA GLY A 172 3.36 -3.19 9.22
C GLY A 172 4.78 -3.37 9.77
N LYS A 173 5.65 -2.37 9.61
CA LYS A 173 7.00 -2.39 10.20
C LYS A 173 6.96 -2.43 11.73
N ALA A 174 6.12 -1.63 12.35
CA ALA A 174 6.00 -1.57 13.82
C ALA A 174 5.50 -2.89 14.42
N VAL A 175 4.49 -3.51 13.82
CA VAL A 175 3.93 -4.80 14.28
C VAL A 175 4.96 -5.92 14.19
N VAL A 176 5.80 -5.92 13.15
CA VAL A 176 6.76 -7.00 12.89
C VAL A 176 8.11 -6.74 13.57
N ALA A 177 8.42 -5.51 14.00
CA ALA A 177 9.69 -5.14 14.61
C ALA A 177 10.08 -6.05 15.79
N LEU A 178 9.16 -6.24 16.75
CA LEU A 178 9.39 -7.11 17.91
C LEU A 178 9.65 -8.57 17.51
N LEU A 179 8.94 -9.07 16.50
CA LEU A 179 9.13 -10.44 16.01
C LEU A 179 10.46 -10.62 15.28
N ILE A 180 10.93 -9.59 14.56
CA ILE A 180 12.24 -9.61 13.89
C ILE A 180 13.33 -9.64 14.95
N GLU A 181 13.26 -8.76 15.95
CA GLU A 181 14.23 -8.72 17.04
C GLU A 181 14.34 -10.09 17.72
N TRP A 182 13.20 -10.69 18.10
CA TRP A 182 13.18 -12.03 18.70
C TRP A 182 13.78 -13.12 17.79
N ARG A 183 13.47 -13.07 16.48
CA ARG A 183 14.05 -14.01 15.51
C ARG A 183 15.56 -13.84 15.35
N THR A 184 16.09 -12.63 15.44
CA THR A 184 17.54 -12.42 15.37
C THR A 184 18.28 -13.02 16.56
N HIS A 185 17.62 -13.12 17.71
CA HIS A 185 18.16 -13.82 18.87
C HIS A 185 18.10 -15.36 18.71
N LEU A 186 17.05 -15.89 18.06
CA LEU A 186 16.90 -17.34 17.87
C LEU A 186 17.68 -17.91 16.68
N LEU A 187 17.86 -17.15 15.59
CA LEU A 187 18.56 -17.58 14.37
C LEU A 187 20.06 -17.22 14.36
N ARG A 188 20.61 -16.74 15.47
CA ARG A 188 22.06 -16.58 15.67
C ARG A 188 22.74 -17.79 16.29
N ALA A 189 22.10 -18.96 16.27
CA ALA A 189 22.82 -20.23 16.24
C ALA A 189 23.42 -20.39 14.83
N GLU A 190 24.64 -19.88 14.65
CA GLU A 190 25.58 -20.15 13.56
C GLU A 190 25.02 -20.18 12.12
N VAL A 191 24.68 -19.01 11.57
CA VAL A 191 24.88 -18.84 10.12
C VAL A 191 26.37 -18.62 9.92
N ALA A 192 27.09 -19.68 9.56
CA ALA A 192 28.47 -19.59 9.10
C ALA A 192 28.57 -18.47 8.05
N PRO A 193 29.60 -17.61 8.11
CA PRO A 193 29.74 -16.53 7.14
C PRO A 193 29.73 -17.13 5.73
N VAL A 194 28.80 -16.66 4.90
CA VAL A 194 28.82 -16.91 3.45
C VAL A 194 30.09 -16.28 2.94
N ASN A 195 31.15 -17.08 2.84
CA ASN A 195 32.38 -16.66 2.20
C ASN A 195 32.04 -16.25 0.76
N PRO A 196 32.56 -15.11 0.26
CA PRO A 196 32.45 -14.79 -1.15
C PRO A 196 33.02 -15.94 -1.99
N PRO A 197 32.51 -16.19 -3.21
CA PRO A 197 33.03 -17.25 -4.07
C PRO A 197 34.54 -17.06 -4.23
N ILE A 198 35.31 -17.98 -3.66
CA ILE A 198 36.76 -17.95 -3.68
C ILE A 198 37.18 -18.02 -5.15
N PRO A 199 37.95 -17.04 -5.69
CA PRO A 199 38.45 -17.14 -7.05
C PRO A 199 39.30 -18.40 -7.17
N ALA A 200 39.14 -19.13 -8.28
CA ALA A 200 39.89 -20.35 -8.57
C ALA A 200 41.39 -20.05 -8.73
N SER A 201 42.09 -19.88 -7.61
CA SER A 201 43.53 -19.67 -7.53
C SER A 201 44.25 -20.94 -7.98
N LYS A 202 45.43 -20.82 -8.61
CA LYS A 202 46.25 -21.99 -8.99
C LYS A 202 46.97 -22.55 -7.76
N ARG A 203 46.97 -23.87 -7.56
CA ARG A 203 47.72 -24.52 -6.45
C ARG A 203 49.22 -24.24 -6.58
N LYS A 204 49.89 -23.91 -5.48
CA LYS A 204 51.36 -23.72 -5.43
C LYS A 204 52.03 -24.81 -4.60
N ARG A 205 53.31 -25.08 -4.89
CA ARG A 205 54.12 -26.09 -4.19
C ARG A 205 54.42 -25.65 -2.76
N CYS A 206 54.39 -26.60 -1.82
CA CYS A 206 54.86 -26.38 -0.46
C CYS A 206 56.34 -25.98 -0.43
N GLN A 207 56.66 -24.89 0.27
CA GLN A 207 58.03 -24.36 0.37
C GLN A 207 58.95 -25.12 1.33
N VAL A 208 58.39 -26.02 2.14
CA VAL A 208 59.13 -26.86 3.10
C VAL A 208 59.40 -28.26 2.54
N CYS A 209 58.56 -28.73 1.63
CA CYS A 209 58.74 -30.05 1.02
C CYS A 209 59.90 -30.04 0.01
N PRO A 210 60.72 -31.11 -0.05
CA PRO A 210 61.67 -31.27 -1.14
C PRO A 210 60.95 -31.33 -2.49
N SER A 211 61.55 -30.74 -3.52
CA SER A 211 60.96 -30.59 -4.86
C SER A 211 60.45 -31.90 -5.47
N LYS A 212 61.07 -33.04 -5.14
CA LYS A 212 60.66 -34.37 -5.61
C LYS A 212 59.26 -34.80 -5.13
N LYS A 213 58.77 -34.27 -4.01
CA LYS A 213 57.45 -34.61 -3.44
C LYS A 213 56.29 -33.85 -4.12
N ASP A 214 56.60 -32.75 -4.82
CA ASP A 214 55.67 -31.85 -5.54
C ASP A 214 54.30 -31.63 -4.86
N CYS A 215 54.29 -31.45 -3.54
CA CYS A 215 53.04 -31.32 -2.78
C CYS A 215 52.43 -29.94 -3.03
N LYS A 216 51.30 -29.87 -3.74
CA LYS A 216 50.61 -28.63 -4.12
C LYS A 216 49.35 -28.38 -3.30
N MET A 217 49.15 -27.13 -2.91
CA MET A 217 48.06 -26.72 -2.02
C MET A 217 47.62 -25.27 -2.29
N TYR A 218 46.45 -24.91 -1.77
CA TYR A 218 45.89 -23.56 -1.90
C TYR A 218 46.15 -22.69 -0.67
N ASN A 219 46.31 -23.31 0.49
CA ASN A 219 46.28 -22.59 1.75
C ASN A 219 47.60 -21.87 2.01
N ILE A 220 47.56 -20.80 2.78
CA ILE A 220 48.74 -20.03 3.13
C ILE A 220 48.77 -19.95 4.66
N CYS A 221 49.94 -20.13 5.27
CA CYS A 221 50.07 -19.91 6.71
C CYS A 221 49.83 -18.43 7.02
N ARG A 222 48.86 -18.09 7.88
CA ARG A 222 48.57 -16.69 8.23
C ARG A 222 49.71 -15.98 8.95
N GLY A 223 50.56 -16.72 9.67
CA GLY A 223 51.67 -16.13 10.43
C GLY A 223 52.90 -15.80 9.58
N CYS A 224 53.14 -16.52 8.48
CA CYS A 224 54.36 -16.37 7.68
C CYS A 224 54.11 -16.20 6.18
N GLU A 225 52.86 -16.19 5.73
CA GLU A 225 52.43 -16.05 4.33
C GLU A 225 53.06 -17.07 3.35
N LYS A 226 53.54 -18.21 3.87
CA LYS A 226 54.14 -19.30 3.08
C LYS A 226 53.13 -20.39 2.75
N TYR A 227 53.29 -21.02 1.59
CA TYR A 227 52.55 -22.22 1.19
C TYR A 227 53.15 -23.45 1.89
N ILE A 228 52.44 -24.00 2.87
CA ILE A 228 52.92 -25.12 3.70
C ILE A 228 51.86 -26.23 3.71
N CYS A 229 52.22 -27.44 3.30
CA CYS A 229 51.29 -28.57 3.30
C CYS A 229 50.97 -29.02 4.73
N ARG A 230 49.82 -29.67 4.94
CA ARG A 230 49.35 -30.11 6.27
C ARG A 230 50.41 -30.91 7.06
N GLY A 231 51.19 -31.76 6.38
CA GLY A 231 52.26 -32.52 7.03
C GLY A 231 53.46 -31.69 7.48
N CYS A 232 53.78 -30.59 6.77
CA CYS A 232 54.86 -29.70 7.17
C CYS A 232 54.42 -28.67 8.22
N VAL A 233 53.13 -28.34 8.34
CA VAL A 233 52.64 -27.38 9.34
C VAL A 233 52.92 -27.88 10.78
N LEU A 234 52.74 -29.18 11.03
CA LEU A 234 52.99 -29.80 12.34
C LEU A 234 54.48 -29.88 12.70
N LEU A 235 55.36 -29.88 11.71
CA LEU A 235 56.82 -29.99 11.91
C LEU A 235 57.52 -28.63 11.94
N TYR A 236 56.89 -27.58 11.41
CA TYR A 236 57.52 -26.29 11.16
C TYR A 236 57.05 -25.18 12.11
N SER A 237 56.07 -25.42 13.00
CA SER A 237 55.58 -24.41 13.94
C SER A 237 55.66 -24.88 15.40
N PRO A 238 56.54 -24.29 16.22
CA PRO A 238 56.44 -24.34 17.69
C PRO A 238 55.49 -23.27 18.26
N SER A 239 54.85 -22.44 17.42
CA SER A 239 54.11 -21.27 17.90
C SER A 239 53.08 -20.77 16.88
N SER A 240 51.95 -21.47 16.73
CA SER A 240 50.67 -20.87 16.32
C SER A 240 49.56 -21.92 16.24
N SER A 241 48.53 -21.71 17.04
CA SER A 241 47.30 -22.49 17.12
C SER A 241 46.63 -22.61 15.75
N LEU A 242 46.54 -23.84 15.25
CA LEU A 242 45.66 -24.19 14.14
C LEU A 242 44.23 -24.32 14.68
N GLU A 243 43.43 -23.27 14.53
CA GLU A 243 41.99 -23.45 14.51
C GLU A 243 41.64 -24.34 13.30
N HIS A 244 41.14 -25.52 13.63
CA HIS A 244 40.70 -26.51 12.68
C HIS A 244 39.41 -26.01 12.03
N GLY A 245 39.52 -25.53 10.79
CA GLY A 245 38.39 -25.47 9.87
C GLY A 245 38.03 -26.88 9.42
N SER A 246 37.13 -27.51 10.17
CA SER A 246 36.46 -28.75 9.81
C SER A 246 35.37 -28.45 8.78
N VAL A 247 35.32 -29.33 7.76
CA VAL A 247 34.41 -29.43 6.61
C VAL A 247 34.72 -28.51 5.43
#